data_AF-A0AAN1A3H9-F1
#
_entry.id   AF-A0AAN1A3H9-F1
#
_cell.length_a   1.000
_cell.length_b   1.000
_cell.length_c   1.000
_cell.angle_alpha   90.00
_cell.angle_beta   90.00
_cell.angle_gamma   90.00
#
_symmetry.space_group_name_H-M   'P 1'
#
loop_
_entity.id
_entity.type
_entity.pdbx_description
1 polymer ?
#
loop_
_entity_poly.entity_id
_entity_poly.type
_entity_poly.pdbx_seq_one_letter_code
_entity_poly.pdbx_strand_id
1 'polypeptide(L)'
;MAIVNAIRNFRINKGKLTSPLFTFCFIWLGVFILYSLSLSDLLIFPISEIGVTVTIIIVPFLAGYFLFSFVNRLAPKKKKNGPYHVVDFQSGAKKALKKTRNLTWFFFALVVVEIAIAGYIPLISMAMGHTVSQFAFGIPSLHGFVLAFGCLLVASNYYDYICFKNKKSLWFALFIISIFVLLVTRKMIMVSFIQLGMIHLITTKVKPKTIFLVVLSVLLVFLLFGYIGDIRTGRQLFIQLAHPSFEYPDWMPSGFMWAYIYIVTPIVNLTNAIHMGQTDTNLNFLCSLLPKVARGALQCAVTDEDAFARSYQISGAFNVGSGYIEIFLSQGILGMAIFSFIHGVISSYVFNRVKKKKSTILLFSVISQINLLLIFGNGYFNLNVLAQLPMAMLFFNNKRIDYIYDANSDDGVIRE
;
A
#
# COMPACT_ATOMS: atom_id res chain seq x y z
N MET A 1 -8.26 -4.92 34.34
CA MET A 1 -9.26 -5.92 33.89
C MET A 1 -9.69 -5.74 32.42
N ALA A 2 -10.11 -4.55 31.98
CA ALA A 2 -10.56 -4.31 30.59
C ALA A 2 -9.50 -4.62 29.48
N ILE A 3 -8.23 -4.26 29.71
CA ILE A 3 -7.13 -4.50 28.74
C ILE A 3 -6.83 -6.00 28.59
N VAL A 4 -6.86 -6.74 29.71
CA VAL A 4 -6.61 -8.19 29.73
C VAL A 4 -7.72 -8.92 28.96
N ASN A 5 -8.98 -8.55 29.18
CA ASN A 5 -10.12 -9.12 28.44
C ASN A 5 -10.07 -8.78 26.93
N ALA A 6 -9.60 -7.58 26.56
CA ALA A 6 -9.45 -7.19 25.15
C ALA A 6 -8.40 -8.03 24.41
N ILE A 7 -7.26 -8.32 25.03
CA ILE A 7 -6.21 -9.16 24.44
C ILE A 7 -6.61 -10.64 24.43
N ARG A 8 -7.32 -11.13 25.46
CA ARG A 8 -7.85 -12.51 25.47
C ARG A 8 -8.80 -12.77 24.30
N ASN A 9 -9.58 -11.76 23.92
CA ASN A 9 -10.47 -11.82 22.75
C ASN A 9 -9.78 -11.50 21.41
N PHE A 10 -8.52 -11.06 21.43
CA PHE A 10 -7.75 -10.77 20.22
C PHE A 10 -7.36 -12.07 19.51
N ARG A 11 -7.87 -12.23 18.29
CA ARG A 11 -7.61 -13.39 17.44
C ARG A 11 -7.04 -12.94 16.10
N ILE A 12 -6.12 -13.74 15.58
CA ILE A 12 -5.66 -13.59 14.20
C ILE A 12 -6.50 -14.51 13.34
N ASN A 13 -7.22 -13.92 12.40
CA ASN A 13 -8.05 -14.64 11.46
C ASN A 13 -7.28 -14.75 10.14
N LYS A 14 -6.46 -15.79 9.98
CA LYS A 14 -5.87 -16.14 8.68
C LYS A 14 -6.94 -16.80 7.81
N GLY A 15 -7.76 -15.97 7.16
CA GLY A 15 -8.78 -16.40 6.21
C GLY A 15 -8.38 -16.16 4.76
N LYS A 16 -9.26 -16.57 3.84
CA LYS A 16 -9.09 -16.32 2.39
C LYS A 16 -8.93 -14.82 2.09
N LEU A 17 -9.82 -13.99 2.64
CA LEU A 17 -9.80 -12.52 2.44
C LEU A 17 -8.54 -11.81 2.94
N THR A 18 -7.84 -12.40 3.92
CA THR A 18 -6.60 -11.85 4.48
C THR A 18 -5.34 -12.40 3.82
N SER A 19 -5.48 -13.37 2.92
CA SER A 19 -4.35 -13.98 2.24
C SER A 19 -3.83 -13.01 1.16
N PRO A 20 -2.52 -12.67 1.16
CA PRO A 20 -1.93 -11.85 0.09
C PRO A 20 -2.13 -12.46 -1.29
N LEU A 21 -2.22 -13.79 -1.36
CA LEU A 21 -2.58 -14.55 -2.56
C LEU A 21 -3.95 -14.13 -3.09
N PHE A 22 -4.97 -14.17 -2.23
CA PHE A 22 -6.32 -13.81 -2.62
C PHE A 22 -6.39 -12.34 -3.00
N THR A 23 -5.82 -11.43 -2.21
CA THR A 23 -5.88 -9.99 -2.51
C THR A 23 -5.20 -9.64 -3.83
N PHE A 24 -4.06 -10.27 -4.13
CA PHE A 24 -3.34 -10.04 -5.38
C PHE A 24 -4.10 -10.61 -6.58
N CYS A 25 -4.54 -11.87 -6.53
CA CYS A 25 -5.32 -12.44 -7.62
C CYS A 25 -6.66 -11.73 -7.81
N PHE A 26 -7.34 -11.35 -6.73
CA PHE A 26 -8.62 -10.66 -6.78
C PHE A 26 -8.51 -9.31 -7.50
N ILE A 27 -7.48 -8.50 -7.21
CA ILE A 27 -7.35 -7.20 -7.86
C ILE A 27 -7.04 -7.34 -9.35
N TRP A 28 -6.11 -8.23 -9.73
CA TRP A 28 -5.73 -8.43 -11.14
C TRP A 28 -6.83 -9.09 -11.98
N LEU A 29 -7.52 -10.10 -11.42
CA LEU A 29 -8.70 -10.68 -12.07
C LEU A 29 -9.86 -9.68 -12.12
N GLY A 30 -10.01 -8.83 -11.09
CA GLY A 30 -10.98 -7.74 -11.08
C GLY A 30 -10.73 -6.75 -12.22
N VAL A 31 -9.47 -6.34 -12.44
CA VAL A 31 -9.09 -5.51 -13.59
C VAL A 31 -9.41 -6.21 -14.92
N PHE A 32 -9.08 -7.50 -15.05
CA PHE A 32 -9.40 -8.26 -16.26
C PHE A 32 -10.92 -8.32 -16.54
N ILE A 33 -11.74 -8.57 -15.52
CA ILE A 33 -13.20 -8.59 -15.62
C ILE A 33 -13.73 -7.21 -16.04
N LEU A 34 -13.25 -6.14 -15.40
CA LEU A 34 -13.65 -4.77 -15.73
C LEU A 34 -13.23 -4.39 -17.16
N TYR A 35 -12.03 -4.78 -17.59
CA TYR A 35 -11.57 -4.59 -18.96
C TYR A 35 -12.50 -5.30 -19.95
N SER A 36 -12.93 -6.52 -19.64
CA SER A 36 -13.82 -7.31 -20.49
C SER A 36 -15.22 -6.70 -20.68
N LEU A 37 -15.60 -5.71 -19.87
CA LEU A 37 -16.84 -4.94 -20.07
C LEU A 37 -16.73 -3.93 -21.22
N SER A 38 -15.51 -3.63 -21.70
CA SER A 38 -15.23 -2.75 -22.84
C SER A 38 -16.00 -1.42 -22.83
N LEU A 39 -16.11 -0.76 -21.67
CA LEU A 39 -16.92 0.45 -21.49
C LEU A 39 -16.24 1.74 -22.01
N SER A 40 -15.08 1.62 -22.66
CA SER A 40 -14.33 2.74 -23.23
C SER A 40 -13.65 2.31 -24.53
N ASP A 41 -13.66 3.18 -25.53
CA ASP A 41 -12.96 2.98 -26.80
C ASP A 41 -11.44 3.12 -26.66
N LEU A 42 -10.93 3.56 -25.50
CA LEU A 42 -9.50 3.53 -25.17
C LEU A 42 -8.98 2.11 -24.93
N LEU A 43 -9.87 1.12 -24.78
CA LEU A 43 -9.54 -0.28 -24.56
C LEU A 43 -9.29 -0.98 -25.90
N ILE A 44 -8.22 -0.53 -26.58
CA ILE A 44 -7.92 -0.88 -27.98
C ILE A 44 -7.46 -2.33 -28.18
N PHE A 45 -7.00 -3.03 -27.13
CA PHE A 45 -6.46 -4.39 -27.27
C PHE A 45 -7.55 -5.45 -27.15
N PRO A 46 -7.48 -6.54 -27.93
CA PRO A 46 -8.29 -7.73 -27.72
C PRO A 46 -8.18 -8.27 -26.29
N ILE A 47 -9.30 -8.80 -25.77
CA ILE A 47 -9.37 -9.40 -24.42
C ILE A 47 -8.31 -10.50 -24.24
N SER A 48 -7.97 -11.24 -25.32
CA SER A 48 -6.94 -12.27 -25.31
C SER A 48 -5.56 -11.72 -24.92
N GLU A 49 -5.17 -10.54 -25.42
CA GLU A 49 -3.86 -9.94 -25.17
C GLU A 49 -3.74 -9.40 -23.73
N ILE A 50 -4.81 -8.79 -23.22
CA ILE A 50 -4.89 -8.43 -21.80
C ILE A 50 -4.85 -9.70 -20.94
N GLY A 51 -5.54 -10.76 -21.36
CA GLY A 51 -5.51 -12.07 -20.69
C GLY A 51 -4.10 -12.65 -20.60
N VAL A 52 -3.31 -12.56 -21.68
CA VAL A 52 -1.90 -12.97 -21.71
C VAL A 52 -1.08 -12.11 -20.72
N THR A 53 -1.26 -10.79 -20.74
CA THR A 53 -0.54 -9.87 -19.85
C THR A 53 -0.84 -10.17 -18.36
N VAL A 54 -2.12 -10.37 -18.02
CA VAL A 54 -2.55 -10.76 -16.68
C VAL A 54 -2.00 -12.14 -16.29
N THR A 55 -1.93 -13.08 -17.23
CA THR A 55 -1.37 -14.42 -16.99
C THR A 55 0.13 -14.37 -16.68
N ILE A 56 0.90 -13.58 -17.43
CA ILE A 56 2.34 -13.32 -17.18
C ILE A 56 2.57 -12.77 -15.77
N ILE A 57 1.62 -12.00 -15.24
CA ILE A 57 1.68 -11.44 -13.89
C ILE A 57 1.26 -12.50 -12.84
N ILE A 58 0.09 -13.12 -12.99
CA ILE A 58 -0.49 -13.99 -11.97
C ILE A 58 0.27 -15.32 -11.85
N VAL A 59 0.59 -16.00 -12.95
CA VAL A 59 1.14 -17.36 -12.91
C VAL A 59 2.48 -17.44 -12.18
N PRO A 60 3.49 -16.58 -12.46
CA PRO A 60 4.75 -16.64 -11.74
C PRO A 60 4.59 -16.24 -10.26
N PHE A 61 3.67 -15.32 -9.93
CA PHE A 61 3.34 -14.99 -8.55
C PHE A 61 2.78 -16.22 -7.80
N LEU A 62 1.84 -16.94 -8.40
CA LEU A 62 1.29 -18.19 -7.84
C LEU A 62 2.42 -19.20 -7.61
N ALA A 63 3.30 -19.39 -8.60
CA ALA A 63 4.43 -20.30 -8.51
C ALA A 63 5.34 -19.95 -7.32
N GLY A 64 5.74 -18.68 -7.19
CA GLY A 64 6.57 -18.21 -6.06
C GLY A 64 5.88 -18.37 -4.71
N TYR A 65 4.59 -18.03 -4.63
CA TYR A 65 3.79 -18.13 -3.41
C TYR A 65 3.65 -19.58 -2.93
N PHE A 66 3.32 -20.51 -3.83
CA PHE A 66 3.15 -21.93 -3.51
C PHE A 66 4.47 -22.63 -3.26
N LEU A 67 5.52 -22.33 -4.02
CA LEU A 67 6.86 -22.87 -3.79
C LEU A 67 7.34 -22.57 -2.38
N PHE A 68 7.28 -21.31 -1.94
CA PHE A 68 7.69 -20.97 -0.57
C PHE A 68 6.78 -21.64 0.46
N SER A 69 5.47 -21.67 0.24
CA SER A 69 4.52 -22.33 1.15
C SER A 69 4.85 -23.82 1.32
N PHE A 70 5.20 -24.48 0.22
CA PHE A 70 5.60 -25.89 0.20
C PHE A 70 6.93 -26.11 0.93
N VAL A 71 7.97 -25.35 0.59
CA VAL A 71 9.28 -25.42 1.27
C VAL A 71 9.14 -25.16 2.77
N ASN A 72 8.36 -24.16 3.18
CA ASN A 72 8.14 -23.83 4.58
C ASN A 72 7.31 -24.90 5.32
N ARG A 73 6.49 -25.68 4.62
CA ARG A 73 5.76 -26.83 5.19
C ARG A 73 6.70 -28.01 5.46
N LEU A 74 7.69 -28.23 4.59
CA LEU A 74 8.69 -29.29 4.72
C LEU A 74 9.82 -28.93 5.69
N ALA A 75 10.09 -27.64 5.89
CA ALA A 75 11.17 -27.19 6.76
C ALA A 75 10.96 -27.66 8.23
N PRO A 76 11.97 -28.26 8.87
CA PRO A 76 11.85 -28.73 10.24
C PRO A 76 11.59 -27.53 11.18
N LYS A 77 10.47 -27.59 11.91
CA LYS A 77 10.11 -26.57 12.90
C LYS A 77 10.99 -26.77 14.13
N LYS A 78 12.04 -25.96 14.28
CA LYS A 78 12.82 -25.91 15.53
C LYS A 78 11.88 -25.58 16.70
N LYS A 79 11.73 -26.52 17.64
CA LYS A 79 11.14 -26.23 18.95
C LYS A 79 12.07 -25.24 19.66
N LYS A 80 11.55 -24.06 19.98
CA LYS A 80 12.24 -23.13 20.86
C LYS A 80 12.05 -23.63 22.29
N ASN A 81 13.05 -24.34 22.79
CA ASN A 81 13.19 -24.60 24.22
C ASN A 81 14.15 -23.53 24.75
N GLY A 82 13.59 -22.39 25.17
CA GLY A 82 14.33 -21.34 25.88
C GLY A 82 13.79 -21.21 27.31
N PRO A 83 14.59 -20.72 28.26
CA PRO A 83 14.10 -20.40 29.59
C PRO A 83 13.07 -19.28 29.52
N TYR A 84 11.89 -19.54 30.08
CA TYR A 84 10.80 -18.57 30.15
C TYR A 84 11.01 -17.62 31.33
N HIS A 85 11.32 -16.36 31.06
CA HIS A 85 11.16 -15.29 32.06
C HIS A 85 9.71 -14.83 32.13
N VAL A 86 9.27 -14.47 33.34
CA VAL A 86 7.92 -13.97 33.60
C VAL A 86 7.94 -12.45 33.55
N VAL A 87 7.19 -11.85 32.60
CA VAL A 87 6.99 -10.39 32.55
C VAL A 87 5.54 -10.08 32.91
N ASP A 88 5.34 -9.16 33.86
CA ASP A 88 4.01 -8.62 34.14
C ASP A 88 3.42 -7.92 32.90
N PHE A 89 2.28 -8.42 32.46
CA PHE A 89 1.55 -7.96 31.28
C PHE A 89 1.26 -6.45 31.31
N GLN A 90 0.89 -5.90 32.47
CA GLN A 90 0.54 -4.47 32.56
C GLN A 90 1.76 -3.58 32.33
N SER A 91 2.88 -3.92 32.98
CA SER A 91 4.16 -3.22 32.78
C SER A 91 4.62 -3.30 31.32
N GLY A 92 4.43 -4.45 30.68
CA GLY A 92 4.75 -4.67 29.27
C GLY A 92 3.89 -3.81 28.34
N ALA A 93 2.57 -3.88 28.47
CA ALA A 93 1.63 -3.13 27.63
C ALA A 93 1.89 -1.62 27.70
N LYS A 94 2.19 -1.10 28.91
CA LYS A 94 2.56 0.31 29.11
C LYS A 94 3.87 0.66 28.39
N LYS A 95 4.88 -0.21 28.41
CA LYS A 95 6.14 -0.03 27.66
C LYS A 95 5.90 -0.01 26.15
N ALA A 96 5.09 -0.93 25.63
CA ALA A 96 4.74 -1.00 24.21
C ALA A 96 4.05 0.30 23.72
N LEU A 97 3.01 0.73 24.43
CA LEU A 97 2.29 1.98 24.15
C LEU A 97 3.18 3.21 24.27
N LYS A 98 4.04 3.26 25.30
CA LYS A 98 5.01 4.36 25.48
C LYS A 98 5.99 4.42 24.31
N LYS A 99 6.47 3.28 23.81
CA LYS A 99 7.37 3.23 22.64
C LYS A 99 6.68 3.78 21.38
N THR A 100 5.48 3.30 21.03
CA THR A 100 4.73 3.81 19.88
C THR A 100 4.48 5.32 20.00
N ARG A 101 4.09 5.78 21.19
CA ARG A 101 3.85 7.20 21.46
C ARG A 101 5.11 8.05 21.31
N ASN A 102 6.24 7.61 21.83
CA ASN A 102 7.51 8.34 21.71
C ASN A 102 7.94 8.45 20.24
N LEU A 103 7.80 7.37 19.46
CA LEU A 103 8.06 7.40 18.02
C LEU A 103 7.10 8.33 17.26
N THR A 104 5.83 8.40 17.71
CA THR A 104 4.84 9.32 17.13
C THR A 104 5.18 10.78 17.41
N TRP A 105 5.62 11.11 18.63
CA TRP A 105 6.12 12.46 18.94
C TRP A 105 7.37 12.81 18.15
N PHE A 106 8.28 11.86 17.98
CA PHE A 106 9.45 12.03 17.13
C PHE A 106 9.07 12.32 15.67
N PHE A 107 8.05 11.63 15.13
CA PHE A 107 7.50 11.94 13.81
C PHE A 107 6.95 13.38 13.72
N PHE A 108 6.20 13.84 14.72
CA PHE A 108 5.71 15.23 14.71
C PHE A 108 6.86 16.24 14.77
N ALA A 109 7.90 15.97 15.55
CA ALA A 109 9.09 16.82 15.56
C ALA A 109 9.73 16.89 14.16
N LEU A 110 9.88 15.76 13.46
CA LEU A 110 10.42 15.73 12.10
C LEU A 110 9.56 16.55 11.12
N VAL A 111 8.24 16.41 11.17
CA VAL A 111 7.32 17.19 10.32
C VAL A 111 7.44 18.69 10.60
N VAL A 112 7.54 19.09 11.88
CA VAL A 112 7.74 20.50 12.25
C VAL A 112 9.07 21.02 11.70
N VAL A 113 10.15 20.22 11.75
CA VAL A 113 11.42 20.58 11.12
C VAL A 113 11.28 20.75 9.61
N GLU A 114 10.59 19.84 8.92
CA GLU A 114 10.36 19.97 7.48
C GLU A 114 9.57 21.24 7.12
N ILE A 115 8.54 21.57 7.91
CA ILE A 115 7.74 22.80 7.73
C ILE A 115 8.60 24.04 7.99
N ALA A 116 9.42 24.04 9.05
CA ALA A 116 10.29 25.16 9.38
C ALA A 116 11.34 25.44 8.29
N ILE A 117 11.89 24.38 7.69
CA ILE A 117 12.88 24.48 6.60
C ILE A 117 12.22 24.88 5.28
N ALA A 118 11.05 24.30 4.97
CA ALA A 118 10.31 24.67 3.76
C ALA A 118 9.76 26.10 3.84
N GLY A 119 9.44 26.58 5.04
CA GLY A 119 8.85 27.91 5.27
C GLY A 119 7.36 28.00 4.95
N TYR A 120 6.70 26.89 4.59
CA TYR A 120 5.27 26.86 4.27
C TYR A 120 4.64 25.49 4.57
N ILE A 121 3.32 25.46 4.64
CA ILE A 121 2.53 24.22 4.67
C ILE A 121 1.79 24.09 3.33
N PRO A 122 1.97 23.02 2.55
CA PRO A 122 1.46 22.92 1.18
C PRO A 122 -0.02 23.26 1.03
N LEU A 123 -0.90 22.64 1.82
CA LEU A 123 -2.35 22.87 1.70
C LEU A 123 -2.75 24.31 2.06
N ILE A 124 -2.16 24.88 3.11
CA ILE A 124 -2.46 26.25 3.55
C ILE A 124 -1.98 27.25 2.49
N SER A 125 -0.77 27.06 1.98
CA SER A 125 -0.22 27.92 0.93
C SER A 125 -1.05 27.87 -0.35
N MET A 126 -1.53 26.69 -0.76
CA MET A 126 -2.43 26.55 -1.90
C MET A 126 -3.79 27.20 -1.64
N ALA A 127 -4.34 27.09 -0.43
CA ALA A 127 -5.60 27.73 -0.05
C ALA A 127 -5.50 29.27 -0.03
N MET A 128 -4.31 29.82 0.21
CA MET A 128 -4.00 31.25 0.11
C MET A 128 -3.75 31.72 -1.33
N GLY A 129 -3.87 30.83 -2.33
CA GLY A 129 -3.70 31.15 -3.74
C GLY A 129 -2.27 31.06 -4.28
N HIS A 130 -1.30 30.58 -3.48
CA HIS A 130 0.08 30.43 -3.96
C HIS A 130 0.25 29.15 -4.80
N THR A 131 0.97 29.26 -5.91
CA THR A 131 1.35 28.14 -6.77
C THR A 131 2.58 27.42 -6.22
N VAL A 132 2.39 26.61 -5.17
CA VAL A 132 3.46 25.78 -4.61
C VAL A 132 3.40 24.35 -5.15
N SER A 133 4.56 23.83 -5.56
CA SER A 133 4.66 22.41 -5.93
C SER A 133 4.78 21.55 -4.68
N GLN A 134 3.82 20.65 -4.48
CA GLN A 134 3.88 19.62 -3.44
C GLN A 134 5.12 18.71 -3.56
N PHE A 135 5.71 18.61 -4.76
CA PHE A 135 6.90 17.78 -5.01
C PHE A 135 8.20 18.44 -4.55
N ALA A 136 8.17 19.75 -4.31
CA ALA A 136 9.30 20.52 -3.80
C ALA A 136 9.32 20.62 -2.26
N PHE A 137 8.25 20.17 -1.59
CA PHE A 137 8.15 20.23 -0.14
C PHE A 137 9.04 19.19 0.55
N GLY A 138 9.62 19.59 1.68
CA GLY A 138 10.40 18.73 2.56
C GLY A 138 11.88 18.64 2.18
N ILE A 139 12.67 18.01 3.05
CA ILE A 139 14.11 17.85 2.79
C ILE A 139 14.29 16.70 1.77
N PRO A 140 15.00 16.91 0.65
CA PRO A 140 15.26 15.84 -0.32
C PRO A 140 15.82 14.60 0.37
N SER A 141 15.33 13.41 -0.01
CA SER A 141 15.64 12.11 0.62
C SER A 141 14.98 11.87 1.99
N LEU A 142 15.02 12.84 2.90
CA LEU A 142 14.41 12.69 4.22
C LEU A 142 12.88 12.66 4.16
N HIS A 143 12.28 13.51 3.30
CA HIS A 143 10.83 13.62 3.19
C HIS A 143 10.17 12.28 2.87
N GLY A 144 10.73 11.53 1.92
CA GLY A 144 10.24 10.19 1.58
C GLY A 144 10.26 9.21 2.75
N PHE A 145 11.32 9.28 3.57
CA PHE A 145 11.44 8.51 4.81
C PHE A 145 10.42 8.96 5.87
N VAL A 146 10.22 10.26 6.05
CA VAL A 146 9.22 10.82 6.98
C VAL A 146 7.81 10.32 6.62
N LEU A 147 7.46 10.34 5.34
CA LEU A 147 6.17 9.84 4.88
C LEU A 147 6.02 8.32 5.11
N ALA A 148 7.07 7.54 4.83
CA ALA A 148 7.10 6.10 5.11
C ALA A 148 6.89 5.85 6.62
N PHE A 149 7.62 6.58 7.46
CA PHE A 149 7.57 6.46 8.90
C PHE A 149 6.18 6.82 9.45
N GLY A 150 5.56 7.87 8.91
CA GLY A 150 4.18 8.25 9.22
C GLY A 150 3.18 7.12 8.92
N CYS A 151 3.24 6.52 7.73
CA CYS A 151 2.36 5.39 7.36
C CYS A 151 2.53 4.19 8.31
N LEU A 152 3.78 3.83 8.62
CA LEU A 152 4.08 2.78 9.59
C LEU A 152 3.51 3.11 10.98
N LEU A 153 3.58 4.37 11.41
CA LEU A 153 3.04 4.82 12.68
C LEU A 153 1.52 4.86 12.72
N VAL A 154 0.84 5.15 11.61
CA VAL A 154 -0.62 5.01 11.48
C VAL A 154 -1.01 3.55 11.73
N ALA A 155 -0.39 2.62 11.01
CA ALA A 155 -0.62 1.18 11.16
C ALA A 155 -0.30 0.70 12.59
N SER A 156 0.80 1.16 13.16
CA SER A 156 1.28 0.82 14.51
C SER A 156 0.35 1.32 15.62
N ASN A 157 -0.11 2.57 15.54
CA ASN A 157 -1.05 3.16 16.50
C ASN A 157 -2.43 2.51 16.40
N TYR A 158 -2.89 2.19 15.19
CA TYR A 158 -4.15 1.50 15.01
C TYR A 158 -4.13 0.07 15.54
N TYR A 159 -3.03 -0.65 15.34
CA TYR A 159 -2.82 -1.95 15.94
C TYR A 159 -2.91 -1.88 17.48
N ASP A 160 -2.26 -0.89 18.10
CA ASP A 160 -2.35 -0.66 19.55
C ASP A 160 -3.79 -0.34 20.00
N TYR A 161 -4.54 0.40 19.20
CA TYR A 161 -5.97 0.64 19.45
C TYR A 161 -6.78 -0.65 19.41
N ILE A 162 -6.58 -1.54 18.43
CA ILE A 162 -7.31 -2.80 18.34
C ILE A 162 -7.00 -3.70 19.53
N CYS A 163 -5.71 -3.86 19.85
CA CYS A 163 -5.25 -4.77 20.91
C CYS A 163 -5.62 -4.27 22.32
N PHE A 164 -5.35 -2.99 22.62
CA PHE A 164 -5.48 -2.46 23.98
C PHE A 164 -6.75 -1.61 24.19
N LYS A 165 -7.55 -1.35 23.14
CA LYS A 165 -8.72 -0.46 23.16
C LYS A 165 -8.40 0.97 23.62
N ASN A 166 -7.15 1.40 23.45
CA ASN A 166 -6.71 2.74 23.81
C ASN A 166 -7.14 3.78 22.76
N LYS A 167 -8.17 4.58 23.07
CA LYS A 167 -8.65 5.65 22.19
C LYS A 167 -7.58 6.68 21.81
N LYS A 168 -6.59 6.92 22.68
CA LYS A 168 -5.48 7.86 22.38
C LYS A 168 -4.66 7.41 21.18
N SER A 169 -4.43 6.10 21.02
CA SER A 169 -3.71 5.56 19.87
C SER A 169 -4.51 5.76 18.57
N LEU A 170 -5.83 5.63 18.61
CA LEU A 170 -6.68 5.93 17.45
C LEU A 170 -6.56 7.41 17.04
N TRP A 171 -6.62 8.33 18.00
CA TRP A 171 -6.45 9.76 17.73
C TRP A 171 -5.08 10.10 17.14
N PHE A 172 -4.00 9.45 17.60
CA PHE A 172 -2.69 9.61 16.97
C PHE A 172 -2.68 9.14 15.52
N ALA A 173 -3.29 7.99 15.21
CA ALA A 173 -3.38 7.51 13.83
C ALA A 173 -4.15 8.50 12.94
N LEU A 174 -5.29 9.02 13.40
CA LEU A 174 -6.08 10.01 12.67
C LEU A 174 -5.32 11.34 12.49
N PHE A 175 -4.62 11.80 13.52
CA PHE A 175 -3.85 13.04 13.43
C PHE A 175 -2.69 12.94 12.42
N ILE A 176 -2.01 11.80 12.35
CA ILE A 176 -0.99 11.57 11.29
C ILE A 176 -1.63 11.60 9.89
N ILE A 177 -2.83 11.03 9.71
CA ILE A 177 -3.56 11.12 8.42
C ILE A 177 -3.91 12.58 8.10
N SER A 178 -4.33 13.37 9.09
CA SER A 178 -4.56 14.81 8.91
C SER A 178 -3.28 15.54 8.48
N ILE A 179 -2.11 15.17 8.99
CA ILE A 179 -0.83 15.70 8.48
C ILE A 179 -0.66 15.36 7.00
N PHE A 180 -0.94 14.12 6.57
CA PHE A 180 -0.85 13.78 5.14
C PHE A 180 -1.78 14.60 4.25
N VAL A 181 -2.96 14.99 4.76
CA VAL A 181 -3.87 15.94 4.09
C VAL A 181 -3.23 17.33 3.99
N LEU A 182 -2.65 17.85 5.08
CA LEU A 182 -1.95 19.15 5.07
C LEU A 182 -0.76 19.18 4.11
N LEU A 183 -0.08 18.04 3.93
CA LEU A 183 1.03 17.88 2.99
C LEU A 183 0.57 17.54 1.55
N VAL A 184 -0.75 17.42 1.32
CA VAL A 184 -1.36 17.10 0.00
C VAL A 184 -0.89 15.73 -0.56
N THR A 185 -0.49 14.81 0.32
CA THR A 185 0.08 13.50 -0.07
C THR A 185 -0.98 12.42 -0.26
N ARG A 186 -1.84 12.57 -1.29
CA ARG A 186 -2.98 11.68 -1.57
C ARG A 186 -2.62 10.19 -1.55
N LYS A 187 -1.47 9.83 -2.14
CA LYS A 187 -0.95 8.46 -2.14
C LYS A 187 -0.78 7.89 -0.73
N MET A 188 -0.25 8.67 0.21
CA MET A 188 0.05 8.21 1.58
C MET A 188 -1.21 8.06 2.42
N ILE A 189 -2.24 8.86 2.13
CA ILE A 189 -3.58 8.69 2.70
C ILE A 189 -4.17 7.34 2.26
N MET A 190 -4.13 7.02 0.96
CA MET A 190 -4.62 5.72 0.44
C MET A 190 -3.83 4.55 1.03
N VAL A 191 -2.50 4.64 1.05
CA VAL A 191 -1.62 3.63 1.67
C VAL A 191 -2.02 3.39 3.13
N SER A 192 -2.21 4.45 3.90
CA SER A 192 -2.60 4.37 5.31
C SER A 192 -3.95 3.68 5.48
N PHE A 193 -4.99 4.10 4.75
CA PHE A 193 -6.32 3.48 4.86
C PHE A 193 -6.33 2.00 4.47
N ILE A 194 -5.61 1.62 3.43
CA ILE A 194 -5.49 0.20 3.04
C ILE A 194 -4.79 -0.60 4.15
N GLN A 195 -3.70 -0.07 4.73
CA GLN A 195 -3.02 -0.73 5.85
C GLN A 195 -3.93 -0.89 7.08
N LEU A 196 -4.69 0.16 7.43
CA LEU A 196 -5.70 0.09 8.49
C LEU A 196 -6.74 -1.01 8.20
N GLY A 197 -7.24 -1.05 6.97
CA GLY A 197 -8.17 -2.08 6.51
C GLY A 197 -7.58 -3.49 6.65
N MET A 198 -6.38 -3.73 6.15
CA MET A 198 -5.71 -5.04 6.24
C MET A 198 -5.45 -5.47 7.69
N ILE A 199 -5.04 -4.55 8.56
CA ILE A 199 -4.89 -4.82 9.99
C ILE A 199 -6.25 -5.17 10.60
N HIS A 200 -7.31 -4.43 10.28
CA HIS A 200 -8.65 -4.72 10.77
C HIS A 200 -9.12 -6.11 10.34
N LEU A 201 -8.99 -6.44 9.05
CA LEU A 201 -9.39 -7.74 8.49
C LEU A 201 -8.68 -8.92 9.16
N ILE A 202 -7.38 -8.79 9.43
CA ILE A 202 -6.61 -9.90 10.02
C ILE A 202 -6.77 -10.05 11.53
N THR A 203 -7.16 -8.98 12.23
CA THR A 203 -7.25 -8.96 13.70
C THR A 203 -8.68 -8.99 14.23
N THR A 204 -9.68 -8.78 13.37
CA THR A 204 -11.09 -8.76 13.76
C THR A 204 -11.91 -9.70 12.89
N LYS A 205 -13.00 -10.24 13.44
CA LYS A 205 -13.97 -10.99 12.64
C LYS A 205 -14.86 -10.00 11.92
N VAL A 206 -14.78 -9.99 10.60
CA VAL A 206 -15.58 -9.10 9.76
C VAL A 206 -17.02 -9.58 9.79
N LYS A 207 -17.93 -8.72 10.23
CA LYS A 207 -19.37 -8.99 10.16
C LYS A 207 -19.88 -8.62 8.76
N PRO A 208 -20.88 -9.31 8.19
CA PRO A 208 -21.46 -8.95 6.89
C PRO A 208 -21.88 -7.48 6.80
N LYS A 209 -22.46 -6.93 7.89
CA LYS A 209 -22.79 -5.51 8.01
C LYS A 209 -21.59 -4.58 7.79
N THR A 210 -20.41 -4.96 8.27
CA THR A 210 -19.17 -4.18 8.08
C THR A 210 -18.73 -4.21 6.63
N ILE A 211 -18.85 -5.36 5.95
CA ILE A 211 -18.54 -5.47 4.50
C ILE A 211 -19.47 -4.55 3.71
N PHE A 212 -20.77 -4.59 3.99
CA PHE A 212 -21.75 -3.71 3.34
C PHE A 212 -21.41 -2.22 3.55
N LEU A 213 -21.09 -1.81 4.78
CA LEU A 213 -20.70 -0.43 5.08
C LEU A 213 -19.40 -0.02 4.37
N VAL A 214 -18.42 -0.92 4.24
CA VAL A 214 -17.19 -0.66 3.51
C VAL A 214 -17.46 -0.48 2.02
N VAL A 215 -18.27 -1.37 1.41
CA VAL A 215 -18.68 -1.24 0.00
C VAL A 215 -19.41 0.07 -0.24
N LEU A 216 -20.37 0.41 0.62
CA LEU A 216 -21.09 1.68 0.55
C LEU A 216 -20.14 2.89 0.68
N SER A 217 -19.16 2.81 1.58
CA SER A 217 -18.15 3.87 1.75
C SER A 217 -17.26 4.02 0.51
N VAL A 218 -16.86 2.92 -0.13
CA VAL A 218 -16.08 2.95 -1.38
C VAL A 218 -16.89 3.58 -2.51
N LEU A 219 -18.18 3.22 -2.65
CA LEU A 219 -19.07 3.84 -3.63
C LEU A 219 -19.22 5.35 -3.39
N LEU A 220 -19.40 5.76 -2.12
CA LEU A 220 -19.47 7.17 -1.76
C LEU A 220 -18.17 7.92 -2.09
N VAL A 221 -17.02 7.29 -1.85
CA VAL A 221 -15.72 7.84 -2.25
C VAL A 221 -15.63 7.99 -3.77
N PHE A 222 -16.09 7.03 -4.56
CA PHE A 222 -16.11 7.16 -6.02
C PHE A 222 -16.99 8.32 -6.50
N LEU A 223 -18.15 8.52 -5.88
CA LEU A 223 -19.01 9.67 -6.16
C LEU A 223 -18.32 11.00 -5.81
N LEU A 224 -17.67 11.08 -4.64
CA LEU A 224 -16.93 12.27 -4.23
C LEU A 224 -15.72 12.55 -5.14
N PHE A 225 -14.98 11.52 -5.55
CA PHE A 225 -13.88 11.67 -6.50
C PHE A 225 -14.37 12.16 -7.86
N GLY A 226 -15.49 11.63 -8.35
CA GLY A 226 -16.12 12.12 -9.58
C GLY A 226 -16.51 13.59 -9.48
N TYR A 227 -17.17 13.97 -8.40
CA TYR A 227 -17.55 15.37 -8.15
C TYR A 227 -16.34 16.31 -8.10
N ILE A 228 -15.28 15.93 -7.37
CA ILE A 228 -14.04 16.74 -7.29
C ILE A 228 -13.33 16.78 -8.66
N GLY A 229 -13.32 15.66 -9.38
CA GLY A 229 -12.76 15.57 -10.73
C GLY A 229 -13.47 16.51 -11.70
N ASP A 230 -14.80 16.55 -11.63
CA ASP A 230 -15.63 17.41 -12.47
C ASP A 230 -15.41 18.91 -12.18
N ILE A 231 -15.18 19.28 -10.93
CA ILE A 231 -14.81 20.67 -10.58
C ILE A 231 -13.48 21.07 -11.23
N ARG A 232 -12.51 20.14 -11.31
CA ARG A 232 -11.17 20.42 -11.83
C ARG A 232 -11.12 20.43 -13.36
N THR A 233 -11.74 19.45 -14.01
CA THR A 233 -11.60 19.20 -15.45
C THR A 233 -12.84 19.61 -16.23
N GLY A 234 -14.00 19.68 -15.58
CA GLY A 234 -15.30 19.77 -16.23
C GLY A 234 -15.82 18.38 -16.61
N ARG A 235 -17.07 18.08 -16.26
CA ARG A 235 -17.72 16.78 -16.54
C ARG A 235 -17.64 16.41 -18.02
N GLN A 236 -18.03 17.32 -18.91
CA GLN A 236 -18.11 17.05 -20.34
C GLN A 236 -16.75 16.76 -20.95
N LEU A 237 -15.73 17.56 -20.59
CA LEU A 237 -14.36 17.35 -21.05
C LEU A 237 -13.82 16.02 -20.55
N PHE A 238 -14.09 15.64 -19.29
CA PHE A 238 -13.65 14.35 -18.78
C PHE A 238 -14.32 13.17 -19.51
N ILE A 239 -15.64 13.22 -19.70
CA ILE A 239 -16.36 12.16 -20.43
C ILE A 239 -15.82 12.05 -21.86
N GLN A 240 -15.53 13.16 -22.53
CA GLN A 240 -14.83 13.14 -23.82
C GLN A 240 -13.45 12.49 -23.68
N LEU A 241 -12.61 12.88 -22.73
CA LEU A 241 -11.28 12.26 -22.55
C LEU A 241 -11.35 10.75 -22.27
N ALA A 242 -12.38 10.29 -21.55
CA ALA A 242 -12.56 8.87 -21.22
C ALA A 242 -13.09 8.02 -22.38
N HIS A 243 -13.54 8.63 -23.48
CA HIS A 243 -14.18 8.00 -24.65
C HIS A 243 -15.03 6.75 -24.29
N PRO A 244 -16.19 6.88 -23.62
CA PRO A 244 -17.09 5.76 -23.40
C PRO A 244 -17.56 5.16 -24.72
N SER A 245 -17.60 3.83 -24.80
CA SER A 245 -18.07 3.08 -25.99
C SER A 245 -19.60 3.09 -26.18
N PHE A 246 -20.31 3.80 -25.31
CA PHE A 246 -21.76 3.92 -25.27
C PHE A 246 -22.16 5.37 -25.04
N GLU A 247 -23.40 5.71 -25.39
CA GLU A 247 -23.95 7.03 -25.11
C GLU A 247 -24.08 7.23 -23.59
N TYR A 248 -23.19 8.05 -23.02
CA TYR A 248 -23.09 8.23 -21.57
C TYR A 248 -24.29 9.04 -21.05
N PRO A 249 -25.21 8.45 -20.25
CA PRO A 249 -26.42 9.13 -19.83
C PRO A 249 -26.16 10.28 -18.85
N ASP A 250 -26.93 11.35 -18.96
CA ASP A 250 -26.81 12.54 -18.10
C ASP A 250 -27.07 12.25 -16.61
N TRP A 251 -27.89 11.26 -16.30
CA TRP A 251 -28.19 10.85 -14.93
C TRP A 251 -27.06 10.07 -14.26
N MET A 252 -26.15 9.47 -15.03
CA MET A 252 -25.07 8.66 -14.46
C MET A 252 -23.94 9.56 -13.92
N PRO A 253 -23.52 9.40 -12.66
CA PRO A 253 -22.42 10.19 -12.12
C PRO A 253 -21.10 9.88 -12.83
N SER A 254 -20.40 10.91 -13.29
CA SER A 254 -19.05 10.84 -13.89
C SER A 254 -18.07 10.00 -13.06
N GLY A 255 -18.24 9.98 -11.72
CA GLY A 255 -17.47 9.17 -10.79
C GLY A 255 -17.41 7.69 -11.13
N PHE A 256 -18.46 7.15 -11.76
CA PHE A 256 -18.44 5.79 -12.30
C PHE A 256 -17.34 5.64 -13.35
N MET A 257 -17.30 6.55 -14.33
CA MET A 257 -16.32 6.49 -15.41
C MET A 257 -14.92 6.83 -14.93
N TRP A 258 -14.78 7.79 -13.99
CA TRP A 258 -13.52 8.07 -13.30
C TRP A 258 -12.95 6.81 -12.64
N ALA A 259 -13.74 6.11 -11.83
CA ALA A 259 -13.27 4.90 -11.17
C ALA A 259 -12.94 3.79 -12.17
N TYR A 260 -13.82 3.56 -13.15
CA TYR A 260 -13.64 2.54 -14.18
C TYR A 260 -12.33 2.75 -14.95
N ILE A 261 -12.18 3.91 -15.61
CA ILE A 261 -11.09 4.15 -16.55
C ILE A 261 -9.73 4.17 -15.83
N TYR A 262 -9.66 4.69 -14.60
CA TYR A 262 -8.42 4.70 -13.82
C TYR A 262 -7.99 3.31 -13.36
N ILE A 263 -8.93 2.37 -13.17
CA ILE A 263 -8.62 0.99 -12.79
C ILE A 263 -8.14 0.19 -14.01
N VAL A 264 -8.75 0.39 -15.18
CA VAL A 264 -8.45 -0.42 -16.37
C VAL A 264 -7.29 0.11 -17.20
N THR A 265 -7.16 1.44 -17.41
CA THR A 265 -6.09 2.01 -18.26
C THR A 265 -4.66 1.60 -17.89
N PRO A 266 -4.29 1.35 -16.61
CA PRO A 266 -2.94 0.90 -16.28
C PRO A 266 -2.52 -0.42 -16.91
N ILE A 267 -3.43 -1.39 -17.03
CA ILE A 267 -3.11 -2.66 -17.70
C ILE A 267 -3.00 -2.46 -19.21
N VAL A 268 -3.81 -1.57 -19.78
CA VAL A 268 -3.79 -1.28 -21.23
C VAL A 268 -2.49 -0.61 -21.63
N ASN A 269 -2.03 0.37 -20.84
CA ASN A 269 -0.72 1.00 -21.03
C ASN A 269 0.44 0.00 -20.90
N LEU A 270 0.34 -0.96 -19.98
CA LEU A 270 1.34 -2.03 -19.86
C LEU A 270 1.33 -2.95 -21.10
N THR A 271 0.15 -3.35 -21.59
CA THR A 271 0.02 -4.15 -22.81
C THR A 271 0.51 -3.39 -24.04
N ASN A 272 0.22 -2.09 -24.13
CA ASN A 272 0.77 -1.24 -25.20
C ASN A 272 2.29 -1.23 -25.19
N ALA A 273 2.90 -1.07 -24.00
CA ALA A 273 4.37 -1.16 -23.87
C ALA A 273 4.91 -2.50 -24.40
N ILE A 274 4.23 -3.61 -24.04
CA ILE A 274 4.57 -4.95 -24.52
C ILE A 274 4.49 -5.04 -26.05
N HIS A 275 3.46 -4.47 -26.66
CA HIS A 275 3.28 -4.45 -28.11
C HIS A 275 4.33 -3.61 -28.83
N MET A 276 4.70 -2.47 -28.25
CA MET A 276 5.75 -1.61 -28.80
C MET A 276 7.14 -2.28 -28.75
N GLY A 277 7.33 -3.26 -27.85
CA GLY A 277 8.58 -4.01 -27.75
C GLY A 277 9.79 -3.17 -27.35
N GLN A 278 9.59 -1.93 -26.91
CA GLN A 278 10.64 -1.02 -26.51
C GLN A 278 11.10 -1.39 -25.10
N THR A 279 12.21 -2.10 -25.03
CA THR A 279 12.88 -2.39 -23.77
C THR A 279 14.32 -1.94 -23.85
N ASP A 280 14.78 -1.28 -22.81
CA ASP A 280 16.19 -1.16 -22.52
C ASP A 280 16.70 -2.43 -21.84
N THR A 281 18.02 -2.59 -21.77
CA THR A 281 18.70 -3.64 -20.99
C THR A 281 19.34 -3.08 -19.71
N ASN A 282 18.79 -1.97 -19.20
CA ASN A 282 19.30 -1.30 -18.00
C ASN A 282 18.57 -1.77 -16.73
N LEU A 283 19.10 -1.41 -15.56
CA LEU A 283 18.48 -1.66 -14.26
C LEU A 283 17.96 -0.36 -13.62
N ASN A 284 17.55 0.62 -14.44
CA ASN A 284 17.21 1.97 -13.97
C ASN A 284 16.04 1.99 -12.98
N PHE A 285 15.13 1.00 -13.04
CA PHE A 285 14.08 0.83 -12.05
C PHE A 285 14.62 0.70 -10.61
N LEU A 286 15.83 0.15 -10.41
CA LEU A 286 16.46 0.05 -9.09
C LEU A 286 16.87 1.41 -8.53
N CYS A 287 17.11 2.40 -9.37
CA CYS A 287 17.49 3.73 -8.91
C CYS A 287 16.36 4.44 -8.15
N SER A 288 15.12 4.02 -8.36
CA SER A 288 13.98 4.48 -7.56
C SER A 288 14.03 4.04 -6.08
N LEU A 289 14.88 3.06 -5.74
CA LEU A 289 15.18 2.67 -4.36
C LEU A 289 16.16 3.62 -3.68
N LEU A 290 16.93 4.38 -4.46
CA LEU A 290 17.98 5.23 -3.94
C LEU A 290 17.41 6.60 -3.53
N PRO A 291 17.84 7.14 -2.38
CA PRO A 291 17.55 8.52 -2.02
C PRO A 291 18.03 9.49 -3.12
N LYS A 292 17.37 10.65 -3.26
CA LYS A 292 17.71 11.64 -4.30
C LYS A 292 19.19 12.02 -4.29
N VAL A 293 19.79 12.15 -3.10
CA VAL A 293 21.22 12.47 -2.93
C VAL A 293 22.11 11.36 -3.51
N ALA A 294 21.77 10.09 -3.24
CA ALA A 294 22.52 8.94 -3.74
C ALA A 294 22.34 8.76 -5.26
N ARG A 295 21.16 9.08 -5.81
CA ARG A 295 20.92 9.07 -7.25
C ARG A 295 21.83 10.04 -8.00
N GLY A 296 21.97 11.27 -7.48
CA GLY A 296 22.88 12.27 -8.05
C GLY A 296 24.35 11.82 -8.01
N ALA A 297 24.77 11.23 -6.90
CA ALA A 297 26.15 10.74 -6.74
C ALA A 297 26.49 9.57 -7.68
N LEU A 298 25.52 8.68 -7.93
CA LEU A 298 25.70 7.51 -8.80
C LEU A 298 25.37 7.78 -10.28
N GLN A 299 25.14 9.06 -10.64
CA GLN A 299 24.70 9.48 -11.98
C GLN A 299 23.49 8.68 -12.50
N CYS A 300 22.65 8.19 -11.60
CA CYS A 300 21.50 7.42 -12.03
C CYS A 300 20.37 8.36 -12.44
N ALA A 301 20.26 8.57 -13.74
CA ALA A 301 19.15 9.28 -14.35
C ALA A 301 17.90 8.41 -14.26
N VAL A 302 16.93 8.85 -13.46
CA VAL A 302 15.53 8.51 -13.72
C VAL A 302 15.14 9.52 -14.79
N THR A 303 14.85 9.06 -16.01
CA THR A 303 14.38 9.94 -17.07
C THR A 303 13.14 10.66 -16.58
N ASP A 304 13.27 11.97 -16.35
CA ASP A 304 12.16 12.89 -16.14
C ASP A 304 11.48 13.14 -17.50
N GLU A 305 11.13 12.07 -18.22
CA GLU A 305 10.22 12.19 -19.35
C GLU A 305 8.91 12.75 -18.83
N ASP A 306 8.38 13.75 -19.54
CA ASP A 306 7.09 14.35 -19.23
C ASP A 306 6.08 13.25 -19.00
N ALA A 307 5.48 13.24 -17.79
CA ALA A 307 4.57 12.16 -17.38
C ALA A 307 3.36 12.02 -18.32
N PHE A 308 3.13 12.99 -19.21
CA PHE A 308 2.05 13.04 -20.20
C PHE A 308 2.48 12.61 -21.62
N ALA A 309 3.76 12.37 -21.85
CA ALA A 309 4.35 12.12 -23.18
C ALA A 309 5.10 10.79 -23.27
N ARG A 310 4.83 9.83 -22.36
CA ARG A 310 5.53 8.55 -22.39
C ARG A 310 5.02 7.71 -23.55
N SER A 311 5.93 7.12 -24.32
CA SER A 311 5.62 6.41 -25.58
C SER A 311 4.61 5.27 -25.41
N TYR A 312 4.61 4.61 -24.25
CA TYR A 312 3.71 3.50 -23.95
C TYR A 312 2.26 3.91 -23.61
N GLN A 313 1.98 5.21 -23.42
CA GLN A 313 0.66 5.68 -23.01
C GLN A 313 -0.30 5.75 -24.20
N ILE A 314 -1.50 5.21 -24.02
CA ILE A 314 -2.55 5.28 -25.06
C ILE A 314 -3.22 6.66 -25.06
N SER A 315 -3.19 7.34 -23.92
CA SER A 315 -3.67 8.72 -23.78
C SER A 315 -2.85 9.43 -22.70
N GLY A 316 -2.42 10.66 -22.99
CA GLY A 316 -1.72 11.51 -22.01
C GLY A 316 -2.57 11.79 -20.76
N ALA A 317 -3.90 11.77 -20.87
CA ALA A 317 -4.80 11.95 -19.73
C ALA A 317 -4.74 10.79 -18.72
N PHE A 318 -4.37 9.58 -19.18
CA PHE A 318 -4.31 8.36 -18.39
C PHE A 318 -2.89 7.78 -18.39
N ASN A 319 -1.99 8.45 -17.67
CA ASN A 319 -0.55 8.22 -17.73
C ASN A 319 0.00 7.06 -16.88
N VAL A 320 -0.85 6.40 -16.10
CA VAL A 320 -0.44 5.35 -15.16
C VAL A 320 -0.19 4.04 -15.90
N GLY A 321 0.99 3.41 -15.74
CA GLY A 321 1.38 2.18 -16.45
C GLY A 321 1.32 0.88 -15.63
N SER A 322 0.74 0.92 -14.42
CA SER A 322 0.84 -0.14 -13.39
C SER A 322 2.21 -0.25 -12.73
N GLY A 323 2.34 -1.12 -11.73
CA GLY A 323 3.60 -1.41 -11.05
C GLY A 323 4.59 -2.26 -11.85
N TYR A 324 4.21 -2.77 -13.02
CA TYR A 324 5.09 -3.60 -13.84
C TYR A 324 5.78 -2.83 -14.98
N ILE A 325 5.33 -1.61 -15.29
CA ILE A 325 5.82 -0.87 -16.47
C ILE A 325 7.32 -0.64 -16.47
N GLU A 326 7.89 -0.11 -15.38
CA GLU A 326 9.31 0.20 -15.30
C GLU A 326 10.18 -1.07 -15.37
N ILE A 327 9.67 -2.20 -14.87
CA ILE A 327 10.35 -3.50 -14.95
C ILE A 327 10.31 -4.02 -16.39
N PHE A 328 9.15 -3.89 -17.05
CA PHE A 328 9.01 -4.26 -18.46
C PHE A 328 9.95 -3.42 -19.34
N LEU A 329 9.93 -2.10 -19.20
CA LEU A 329 10.80 -1.21 -19.97
C LEU A 329 12.28 -1.51 -19.74
N SER A 330 12.66 -2.03 -18.56
CA SER A 330 14.06 -2.33 -18.23
C SER A 330 14.52 -3.75 -18.55
N GLN A 331 13.63 -4.75 -18.52
CA GLN A 331 13.98 -6.18 -18.52
C GLN A 331 12.98 -7.06 -19.30
N GLY A 332 12.01 -6.44 -19.97
CA GLY A 332 10.97 -7.09 -20.74
C GLY A 332 10.06 -8.02 -19.92
N ILE A 333 9.40 -8.94 -20.64
CA ILE A 333 8.46 -9.92 -20.08
C ILE A 333 9.15 -10.85 -19.06
N LEU A 334 10.40 -11.22 -19.30
CA LEU A 334 11.16 -12.07 -18.39
C LEU A 334 11.36 -11.37 -17.04
N GLY A 335 11.73 -10.08 -17.05
CA GLY A 335 11.83 -9.26 -15.85
C GLY A 335 10.52 -9.19 -15.07
N MET A 336 9.39 -9.01 -15.75
CA MET A 336 8.07 -9.03 -15.13
C MET A 336 7.78 -10.37 -14.44
N ALA A 337 8.06 -11.48 -15.11
CA ALA A 337 7.82 -12.83 -14.57
C ALA A 337 8.69 -13.11 -13.35
N ILE A 338 9.99 -12.78 -13.40
CA ILE A 338 10.93 -12.92 -12.29
C ILE A 338 10.50 -12.06 -11.10
N PHE A 339 10.17 -10.79 -11.34
CA PHE A 339 9.68 -9.91 -10.29
C PHE A 339 8.41 -10.46 -9.65
N SER A 340 7.46 -10.92 -10.48
CA SER A 340 6.19 -11.48 -10.01
C SER A 340 6.40 -12.71 -9.11
N PHE A 341 7.32 -13.59 -9.51
CA PHE A 341 7.73 -14.73 -8.70
C PHE A 341 8.36 -14.32 -7.37
N ILE A 342 9.30 -13.38 -7.37
CA ILE A 342 10.01 -12.92 -6.15
C ILE A 342 9.02 -12.33 -5.14
N HIS A 343 8.11 -11.45 -5.58
CA HIS A 343 7.17 -10.84 -4.64
C HIS A 343 6.07 -11.82 -4.19
N GLY A 344 5.78 -12.87 -4.97
CA GLY A 344 5.01 -14.03 -4.53
C GLY A 344 5.67 -14.79 -3.38
N VAL A 345 6.98 -15.04 -3.47
CA VAL A 345 7.79 -15.63 -2.40
C VAL A 345 7.76 -14.74 -1.15
N ILE A 346 7.99 -13.43 -1.28
CA ILE A 346 7.95 -12.47 -0.17
C ILE A 346 6.58 -12.46 0.51
N SER A 347 5.51 -12.42 -0.28
CA SER A 347 4.12 -12.43 0.20
C SER A 347 3.83 -13.67 1.04
N SER A 348 4.26 -14.84 0.55
CA SER A 348 4.13 -16.10 1.28
C SER A 348 4.99 -16.14 2.55
N TYR A 349 6.23 -15.66 2.47
CA TYR A 349 7.16 -15.54 3.60
C TYR A 349 6.55 -14.74 4.76
N VAL A 350 5.97 -13.58 4.44
CA VAL A 350 5.38 -12.68 5.43
C VAL A 350 4.09 -13.27 5.98
N PHE A 351 3.19 -13.77 5.13
CA PHE A 351 1.90 -14.31 5.57
C PHE A 351 2.03 -15.53 6.50
N ASN A 352 2.98 -16.43 6.20
CA ASN A 352 3.25 -17.59 7.04
C ASN A 352 3.77 -17.21 8.44
N ARG A 353 4.46 -16.07 8.56
CA ARG A 353 5.01 -15.56 9.83
C ARG A 353 4.07 -14.64 10.60
N VAL A 354 2.92 -14.26 10.05
CA VAL A 354 1.94 -13.46 10.79
C VAL A 354 1.55 -14.20 12.07
N LYS A 355 1.83 -13.56 13.20
CA LYS A 355 1.49 -13.99 14.56
C LYS A 355 0.96 -12.79 15.32
N LYS A 356 0.55 -12.98 16.58
CA LYS A 356 0.07 -11.88 17.43
C LYS A 356 1.13 -10.81 17.69
N LYS A 357 2.34 -10.97 17.18
CA LYS A 357 3.41 -10.00 17.21
C LYS A 357 3.17 -8.79 16.29
N LYS A 358 3.26 -7.59 16.88
CA LYS A 358 3.10 -6.30 16.21
C LYS A 358 3.91 -6.17 14.92
N SER A 359 5.22 -6.44 14.94
CA SER A 359 6.05 -6.28 13.73
C SER A 359 5.58 -7.16 12.57
N THR A 360 5.13 -8.39 12.83
CA THR A 360 4.66 -9.30 11.78
C THR A 360 3.33 -8.86 11.17
N ILE A 361 2.46 -8.23 11.98
CA ILE A 361 1.20 -7.63 11.50
C ILE A 361 1.49 -6.38 10.65
N LEU A 362 2.46 -5.55 11.05
CA LEU A 362 2.87 -4.38 10.28
C LEU A 362 3.53 -4.76 8.96
N LEU A 363 4.43 -5.74 8.95
CA LEU A 363 5.01 -6.27 7.70
C LEU A 363 3.92 -6.80 6.77
N PHE A 364 2.96 -7.55 7.31
CA PHE A 364 1.82 -8.03 6.55
C PHE A 364 1.00 -6.90 5.95
N SER A 365 0.65 -5.86 6.73
CA SER A 365 -0.16 -4.75 6.23
C SER A 365 0.54 -3.99 5.10
N VAL A 366 1.86 -3.78 5.22
CA VAL A 366 2.66 -3.12 4.18
C VAL A 366 2.69 -3.96 2.90
N ILE A 367 3.02 -5.25 2.98
CA ILE A 367 3.10 -6.12 1.79
C ILE A 367 1.73 -6.29 1.12
N SER A 368 0.67 -6.51 1.89
CA SER A 368 -0.69 -6.58 1.35
C SER A 368 -1.10 -5.28 0.66
N GLN A 369 -0.77 -4.13 1.25
CA GLN A 369 -1.04 -2.83 0.63
C GLN A 369 -0.25 -2.64 -0.67
N ILE A 370 1.03 -3.04 -0.71
CA ILE A 370 1.82 -2.97 -1.95
C ILE A 370 1.18 -3.84 -3.03
N ASN A 371 0.83 -5.09 -2.71
CA ASN A 371 0.20 -6.02 -3.65
C ASN A 371 -1.12 -5.49 -4.23
N LEU A 372 -1.95 -4.85 -3.39
CA LEU A 372 -3.20 -4.25 -3.84
C LEU A 372 -2.99 -3.06 -4.77
N LEU A 373 -1.96 -2.23 -4.52
CA LEU A 373 -1.68 -1.04 -5.32
C LEU A 373 -0.77 -1.30 -6.54
N LEU A 374 -0.30 -2.53 -6.75
CA LEU A 374 0.52 -2.89 -7.91
C LEU A 374 -0.19 -2.67 -9.25
N ILE A 375 -1.54 -2.59 -9.28
CA ILE A 375 -2.26 -2.20 -10.50
C ILE A 375 -2.03 -0.74 -10.89
N PHE A 376 -1.65 0.13 -9.94
CA PHE A 376 -1.39 1.55 -10.17
C PHE A 376 0.10 1.89 -10.20
N GLY A 377 0.91 1.25 -9.36
CA GLY A 377 2.33 1.60 -9.31
C GLY A 377 3.14 0.70 -8.41
N ASN A 378 4.45 0.72 -8.60
CA ASN A 378 5.33 -0.20 -7.92
C ASN A 378 5.70 0.28 -6.52
N GLY A 379 5.07 -0.30 -5.50
CA GLY A 379 5.42 -0.03 -4.10
C GLY A 379 6.73 -0.71 -3.64
N TYR A 380 7.21 -1.74 -4.34
CA TYR A 380 8.48 -2.41 -4.04
C TYR A 380 9.68 -1.58 -4.44
N PHE A 381 9.57 -0.75 -5.48
CA PHE A 381 10.63 0.18 -5.91
C PHE A 381 10.36 1.64 -5.52
N ASN A 382 9.52 1.86 -4.50
CA ASN A 382 9.23 3.20 -3.99
C ASN A 382 9.72 3.33 -2.55
N LEU A 383 10.75 4.15 -2.32
CA LEU A 383 11.34 4.34 -1.00
C LEU A 383 10.32 4.78 0.08
N ASN A 384 9.33 5.60 -0.30
CA ASN A 384 8.30 6.10 0.61
C ASN A 384 7.37 4.97 1.13
N VAL A 385 7.35 3.82 0.47
CA VAL A 385 6.57 2.65 0.89
C VAL A 385 7.49 1.57 1.43
N LEU A 386 8.55 1.22 0.69
CA LEU A 386 9.44 0.11 1.04
C LEU A 386 10.17 0.32 2.37
N ALA A 387 10.56 1.56 2.71
CA ALA A 387 11.27 1.86 3.95
C ALA A 387 10.49 1.46 5.22
N GLN A 388 9.18 1.27 5.11
CA GLN A 388 8.34 0.78 6.21
C GLN A 388 8.74 -0.63 6.67
N LEU A 389 9.23 -1.50 5.77
CA LEU A 389 9.62 -2.88 6.10
C LEU A 389 10.82 -2.94 7.06
N PRO A 390 11.99 -2.36 6.74
CA PRO A 390 13.11 -2.35 7.68
C PRO A 390 12.78 -1.57 8.96
N MET A 391 12.03 -0.47 8.88
CA MET A 391 11.59 0.27 10.07
C MET A 391 10.67 -0.55 10.99
N ALA A 392 9.75 -1.34 10.43
CA ALA A 392 8.89 -2.21 11.21
C ALA A 392 9.72 -3.24 12.00
N MET A 393 10.79 -3.75 11.38
CA MET A 393 11.72 -4.66 12.04
C MET A 393 12.57 -3.95 13.09
N LEU A 394 13.21 -2.84 12.76
CA LEU A 394 14.07 -2.08 13.67
C LEU A 394 13.30 -1.63 14.93
N PHE A 395 12.11 -1.05 14.74
CA PHE A 395 11.38 -0.42 15.84
C PHE A 395 10.43 -1.36 16.57
N PHE A 396 9.94 -2.44 15.96
CA PHE A 396 8.91 -3.29 16.57
C PHE A 396 9.27 -4.77 16.68
N ASN A 397 10.46 -5.22 16.24
CA ASN A 397 10.92 -6.60 16.41
C ASN A 397 11.63 -6.83 17.78
N ASN A 398 11.09 -6.31 18.88
CA ASN A 398 11.70 -6.48 20.18
C ASN A 398 11.10 -7.67 20.92
N LYS A 399 11.90 -8.75 21.03
CA LYS A 399 11.50 -10.02 21.68
C LYS A 399 10.79 -9.79 23.02
N ARG A 400 11.31 -8.90 23.88
CA ARG A 400 10.75 -8.63 25.23
C ARG A 400 9.34 -8.01 25.23
N ILE A 401 8.92 -7.36 24.16
CA ILE A 401 7.60 -6.70 24.04
C ILE A 401 6.62 -7.60 23.25
N ASP A 402 7.14 -8.49 22.42
CA ASP A 402 6.32 -9.36 21.57
C ASP A 402 5.50 -10.39 22.34
N TYR A 403 6.00 -10.82 23.51
CA TYR A 403 5.31 -11.80 24.36
C TYR A 403 4.03 -11.24 25.01
N ILE A 404 3.89 -9.91 25.12
CA ILE A 404 2.65 -9.26 25.61
C ILE A 404 1.45 -9.65 24.75
N TYR A 405 1.71 -9.91 23.48
CA TYR A 405 0.67 -10.25 22.52
C TYR A 405 0.47 -11.77 22.38
N ASP A 406 1.35 -12.62 22.93
CA ASP A 406 1.28 -14.08 22.87
C ASP A 406 0.71 -14.69 24.16
N ALA A 407 -0.39 -14.11 24.66
CA ALA A 407 -1.05 -14.60 25.87
C ALA A 407 -1.84 -15.89 25.58
N ASN A 408 -1.12 -17.02 25.65
CA ASN A 408 -1.69 -18.37 25.79
C ASN A 408 -1.57 -18.91 27.23
N SER A 409 -1.17 -18.09 28.20
CA SER A 409 -1.21 -18.48 29.62
C SER A 409 -2.51 -18.00 30.27
N ASP A 410 -3.31 -18.96 30.73
CA ASP A 410 -4.57 -18.70 31.44
C ASP A 410 -4.36 -18.01 32.81
N ASP A 411 -3.11 -17.90 33.25
CA ASP A 411 -2.69 -17.44 34.57
C ASP A 411 -2.36 -15.93 34.62
N GLY A 412 -2.47 -15.21 33.49
CA GLY A 412 -2.09 -13.78 33.40
C GLY A 412 -0.58 -13.52 33.44
N VAL A 413 0.22 -14.59 33.44
CA VAL A 413 1.68 -14.59 33.51
C VAL A 413 2.25 -14.93 32.15
N ILE A 414 2.87 -13.97 31.47
CA ILE A 414 3.51 -14.23 30.18
C ILE A 414 4.88 -14.85 30.41
N ARG A 415 5.08 -16.03 29.85
CA ARG A 415 6.31 -16.83 29.93
C ARG A 415 7.13 -16.58 28.64
N GLU A 416 8.41 -16.19 28.71
CA GLU A 416 9.32 -15.86 27.55
C GLU A 416 9.85 -17.03 26.69
#